data_AF-A0A0G4MIU2-F1
#
_entry.id   AF-A0A0G4MIU2-F1
#
_cell.length_a   1.000
_cell.length_b   1.000
_cell.length_c   1.000
_cell.angle_alpha   90.00
_cell.angle_beta   90.00
_cell.angle_gamma   90.00
#
_symmetry.space_group_name_H-M   'P 1'
#
loop_
_entity.id
_entity.type
_entity.pdbx_description
1 polymer ?
#
loop_
_entity_poly.entity_id
_entity_poly.type
_entity_poly.pdbx_seq_one_letter_code
_entity_poly.pdbx_strand_id
1 'polypeptide(L)'
;MDYVLVHQPSATVQKFILRAAAKRRFTVLIATEAPRASSDEPPYAHFRKKLSAVGISSINVMNAGLMAHMPRINKVVLGARSVLANGGVVTDAGAGIIARAAKERGTSVIVLSGVYKL
;
A
#
# COMPACT_ATOMS: atom_id res chain seq x y z
N MET A 1 -4.49 6.78 16.53
CA MET A 1 -4.38 5.51 15.77
C MET A 1 -3.73 5.82 14.43
N ASP A 2 -2.66 5.12 14.07
CA ASP A 2 -1.99 5.29 12.78
C ASP A 2 -2.74 4.56 11.65
N TYR A 3 -2.89 5.24 10.50
CA TYR A 3 -3.39 4.65 9.26
C TYR A 3 -2.26 4.58 8.22
N VAL A 4 -2.02 3.38 7.72
CA VAL A 4 -1.01 3.11 6.70
C VAL A 4 -1.71 2.69 5.41
N LEU A 5 -1.47 3.44 4.33
CA LEU A 5 -1.95 3.12 3.00
C LEU A 5 -0.93 2.23 2.27
N VAL A 6 -1.41 1.15 1.67
CA VAL A 6 -0.65 0.34 0.70
C VAL A 6 -1.41 0.29 -0.63
N HIS A 7 -0.72 0.51 -1.74
CA HIS A 7 -1.29 0.39 -3.07
C HIS A 7 -0.79 -0.89 -3.73
N GLN A 8 -1.72 -1.71 -4.25
CA GLN A 8 -1.43 -2.99 -4.93
C GLN A 8 -0.25 -3.76 -4.29
N PRO A 9 -0.36 -4.15 -3.00
CA PRO A 9 0.79 -4.53 -2.20
C PRO A 9 1.53 -5.75 -2.78
N SER A 10 2.77 -5.54 -3.21
CA SER A 10 3.68 -6.61 -3.64
C SER A 10 4.03 -7.55 -2.48
N ALA A 11 4.60 -8.72 -2.78
CA ALA A 11 5.02 -9.69 -1.76
C ALA A 11 5.98 -9.07 -0.72
N THR A 12 6.83 -8.13 -1.13
CA THR A 12 7.74 -7.40 -0.22
C THR A 12 6.97 -6.48 0.72
N VAL A 13 6.02 -5.71 0.19
CA VAL A 13 5.17 -4.81 1.00
C VAL A 13 4.35 -5.62 2.01
N GLN A 14 3.75 -6.74 1.57
CA GLN A 14 2.97 -7.61 2.46
C GLN A 14 3.82 -8.14 3.63
N LYS A 15 5.03 -8.65 3.34
CA LYS A 15 5.96 -9.14 4.37
C LYS A 15 6.42 -8.02 5.31
N PHE A 16 6.68 -6.83 4.78
CA PHE A 16 7.07 -5.67 5.58
C PHE A 16 5.97 -5.27 6.56
N ILE A 17 4.73 -5.15 6.08
CA ILE A 17 3.58 -4.79 6.92
C ILE A 17 3.31 -5.87 7.98
N LEU A 18 3.36 -7.15 7.64
CA LEU A 18 3.16 -8.24 8.62
C LEU A 18 4.24 -8.24 9.71
N ARG A 19 5.50 -7.94 9.38
CA ARG A 19 6.57 -7.80 10.37
C ARG A 19 6.39 -6.57 11.26
N ALA A 20 5.96 -5.45 10.68
CA ALA A 20 5.64 -4.25 11.45
C ALA A 20 4.44 -4.49 12.39
N ALA A 21 3.45 -5.25 11.91
CA ALA A 21 2.25 -5.61 12.65
C ALA A 21 2.53 -6.42 13.92
N ALA A 22 3.57 -7.26 13.90
CA ALA A 22 3.98 -8.04 15.06
C ALA A 22 4.48 -7.18 16.23
N LYS A 23 4.89 -5.93 15.98
CA LYS A 23 5.44 -5.03 17.01
C LYS A 23 4.54 -3.84 17.34
N ARG A 24 3.70 -3.40 16.39
CA ARG A 24 2.90 -2.18 16.52
C ARG A 24 1.50 -2.39 15.97
N ARG A 25 0.50 -1.78 16.62
CA ARG A 25 -0.89 -1.79 16.15
C ARG A 25 -1.16 -0.55 15.31
N PHE A 26 -1.66 -0.75 14.10
CA PHE A 26 -2.08 0.29 13.17
C PHE A 26 -3.15 -0.29 12.24
N THR A 27 -3.86 0.57 11.52
CA THR A 27 -4.87 0.15 10.54
C THR A 27 -4.30 0.24 9.13
N VAL A 28 -4.48 -0.80 8.34
CA VAL A 28 -3.98 -0.87 6.96
C VAL A 28 -5.12 -0.58 5.99
N LEU A 29 -4.94 0.43 5.14
CA LEU A 29 -5.80 0.67 3.98
C LEU A 29 -5.15 0.04 2.76
N ILE A 30 -5.85 -0.86 2.09
CA ILE A 30 -5.37 -1.52 0.88
C ILE A 30 -6.08 -0.86 -0.30
N ALA A 31 -5.36 -0.04 -1.06
CA ALA A 31 -5.83 0.53 -2.31
C ALA A 31 -5.64 -0.47 -3.45
N THR A 32 -6.75 -0.85 -4.08
CA THR A 32 -6.75 -1.76 -5.22
C THR A 32 -7.43 -1.12 -6.42
N GLU A 33 -6.95 -1.47 -7.61
CA GLU A 33 -7.70 -1.27 -8.84
C GLU A 33 -8.85 -2.29 -8.96
N ALA A 34 -9.79 -2.03 -9.86
CA ALA A 34 -10.83 -3.00 -10.18
C ALA A 34 -10.19 -4.31 -10.70
N PRO A 35 -10.71 -5.49 -10.34
CA PRO A 35 -10.21 -6.75 -10.85
C PRO A 35 -10.24 -6.76 -12.38
N ARG A 36 -9.11 -7.10 -13.03
CA ARG A 36 -9.04 -7.23 -14.49
C ARG A 36 -9.72 -8.50 -15.01
N ALA A 37 -9.95 -9.47 -14.13
CA ALA A 37 -10.66 -10.71 -14.42
C ALA A 37 -11.65 -11.00 -13.29
N SER A 38 -12.78 -11.61 -13.64
CA SER A 38 -13.81 -12.14 -12.74
C SER A 38 -13.24 -13.28 -11.90
N SER A 39 -12.43 -12.93 -10.92
CA SER A 39 -12.02 -13.81 -9.84
C SER A 39 -13.01 -13.57 -8.70
N ASP A 40 -13.70 -14.62 -8.27
CA ASP A 40 -14.68 -14.57 -7.17
C ASP A 40 -14.05 -14.12 -5.85
N GLU A 41 -12.72 -14.26 -5.73
CA GLU A 41 -12.00 -13.91 -4.51
C GLU A 41 -11.61 -12.42 -4.49
N PRO A 42 -11.96 -11.67 -3.42
CA PRO A 42 -11.60 -10.28 -3.32
C PRO A 42 -10.07 -10.10 -3.34
N PRO A 43 -9.55 -9.06 -4.01
CA PRO A 43 -8.12 -8.87 -4.17
C PRO A 43 -7.43 -8.83 -2.79
N TYR A 44 -6.31 -9.55 -2.69
CA TYR A 44 -5.51 -9.68 -1.47
C TYR A 44 -6.22 -10.33 -0.27
N ALA A 45 -7.24 -11.18 -0.48
CA ALA A 45 -7.94 -11.92 0.58
C ALA A 45 -6.99 -12.64 1.56
N HIS A 46 -5.98 -13.34 1.05
CA HIS A 46 -5.00 -14.04 1.88
C HIS A 46 -4.16 -13.09 2.75
N PHE A 47 -3.78 -11.92 2.23
CA PHE A 47 -3.06 -10.91 3.01
C PHE A 47 -3.93 -10.35 4.14
N ARG A 48 -5.23 -10.12 3.88
CA ARG A 48 -6.19 -9.67 4.89
C ARG A 48 -6.39 -10.71 5.98
N LYS A 49 -6.54 -11.99 5.63
CA LYS A 49 -6.61 -13.10 6.61
C LYS A 49 -5.38 -13.10 7.53
N LYS A 50 -4.18 -12.89 6.99
CA LYS A 50 -2.94 -12.78 7.78
C LYS A 50 -2.92 -11.55 8.68
N LEU A 51 -3.39 -10.39 8.21
CA LEU A 51 -3.48 -9.18 9.03
C LEU A 51 -4.47 -9.37 10.20
N SER A 52 -5.63 -9.98 9.94
CA SER A 52 -6.62 -10.29 10.96
C SER A 52 -6.11 -11.29 11.99
N ALA A 53 -5.35 -12.32 11.56
CA ALA A 53 -4.71 -13.26 12.48
C ALA A 53 -3.70 -12.60 13.44
N VAL A 54 -3.09 -11.49 13.03
CA VAL A 54 -2.17 -10.69 13.86
C VAL A 54 -2.94 -9.61 14.66
N GLY A 55 -4.26 -9.52 14.52
CA GLY A 55 -5.09 -8.55 15.23
C GLY A 55 -5.02 -7.12 14.68
N ILE A 56 -4.67 -6.97 13.39
CA ILE A 56 -4.66 -5.71 12.66
C ILE A 56 -5.91 -5.56 11.79
N SER A 57 -6.54 -4.38 11.87
CA SER A 57 -7.65 -4.00 11.02
C SER A 57 -7.18 -3.68 9.60
N SER A 58 -7.81 -4.30 8.61
CA SER A 58 -7.59 -4.02 7.17
C SER A 58 -8.85 -3.47 6.53
N ILE A 59 -8.75 -2.37 5.78
CA ILE A 59 -9.83 -1.75 5.03
C ILE A 59 -9.47 -1.82 3.55
N ASN A 60 -10.37 -2.37 2.72
CA ASN A 60 -10.18 -2.35 1.27
C ASN A 60 -10.78 -1.05 0.70
N VAL A 61 -10.01 -0.34 -0.10
CA VAL A 61 -10.42 0.92 -0.72
C VAL A 61 -10.15 0.82 -2.21
N MET A 62 -11.14 1.19 -3.03
CA MET A 62 -10.93 1.24 -4.47
C MET A 62 -10.14 2.50 -4.83
N ASN A 63 -9.26 2.41 -5.82
CA ASN A 63 -8.37 3.52 -6.18
C ASN A 63 -9.13 4.85 -6.43
N ALA A 64 -10.33 4.77 -7.03
CA ALA A 64 -11.21 5.92 -7.26
C ALA A 64 -11.67 6.65 -5.96
N GLY A 65 -11.83 5.92 -4.85
CA GLY A 65 -12.26 6.46 -3.56
C GLY A 65 -11.12 6.91 -2.65
N LEU A 66 -9.87 6.75 -3.07
CA LEU A 66 -8.72 6.92 -2.20
C LEU A 66 -8.55 8.36 -1.68
N MET A 67 -8.85 9.36 -2.51
CA MET A 67 -8.68 10.77 -2.14
C MET A 67 -9.53 11.18 -0.93
N ALA A 68 -10.69 10.52 -0.73
CA ALA A 68 -11.55 10.74 0.43
C ALA A 68 -10.92 10.22 1.74
N HIS A 69 -10.11 9.17 1.67
CA HIS A 69 -9.43 8.59 2.84
C HIS A 69 -8.10 9.28 3.17
N MET A 70 -7.54 10.01 2.21
CA MET A 70 -6.22 10.63 2.32
C MET A 70 -6.01 11.59 3.53
N PRO A 71 -6.99 12.36 4.04
CA PRO A 71 -6.80 13.17 5.25
C PRO A 71 -6.48 12.35 6.51
N ARG A 72 -6.88 11.08 6.55
CA ARG A 72 -6.69 10.20 7.72
C ARG A 72 -5.40 9.39 7.63
N ILE A 73 -4.78 9.31 6.45
CA ILE A 73 -3.61 8.47 6.20
C ILE A 73 -2.36 9.18 6.70
N ASN A 74 -1.60 8.51 7.57
CA ASN A 74 -0.36 9.05 8.13
C ASN A 74 0.85 8.70 7.26
N LYS A 75 0.84 7.52 6.62
CA LYS A 75 1.97 7.00 5.83
C LYS A 75 1.47 6.26 4.60
N VAL A 76 2.15 6.44 3.49
CA VAL A 76 1.93 5.68 2.25
C VAL A 76 3.11 4.76 2.03
N VAL A 77 2.86 3.48 1.80
CA VAL A 77 3.89 2.48 1.48
C VAL A 77 3.62 1.91 0.09
N LEU A 78 4.58 2.05 -0.81
CA LEU A 78 4.51 1.61 -2.20
C LEU A 78 5.58 0.54 -2.48
N GLY A 79 5.29 -0.36 -3.42
CA GLY A 79 6.28 -1.28 -3.96
C GLY A 79 6.93 -0.70 -5.21
N ALA A 80 8.26 -0.82 -5.33
CA ALA A 80 8.96 -0.51 -6.57
C ALA A 80 9.10 -1.75 -7.46
N ARG A 81 8.87 -1.57 -8.75
CA ARG A 81 9.27 -2.52 -9.80
C ARG A 81 10.73 -2.29 -10.20
N SER A 82 11.13 -1.03 -10.34
CA SER A 82 12.51 -0.59 -10.57
C SER A 82 12.72 0.81 -9.99
N VAL A 83 13.96 1.09 -9.59
CA VAL A 83 14.43 2.43 -9.22
C VAL A 83 15.41 2.86 -10.31
N LEU A 84 15.22 4.05 -10.86
CA LEU A 84 16.03 4.60 -11.93
C LEU A 84 17.27 5.29 -11.35
N ALA A 85 18.30 5.48 -12.18
CA ALA A 85 19.55 6.14 -11.78
C ALA A 85 19.35 7.58 -11.24
N ASN A 86 18.28 8.26 -11.65
CA ASN A 86 17.92 9.59 -11.16
C ASN A 86 17.10 9.57 -9.85
N GLY A 87 16.91 8.41 -9.23
CA GLY A 87 16.06 8.22 -8.05
C GLY A 87 14.57 8.12 -8.35
N GLY A 88 14.17 8.18 -9.62
CA GLY A 88 12.80 7.92 -10.05
C GLY A 88 12.37 6.49 -9.75
N VAL A 89 11.08 6.27 -9.50
CA VAL A 89 10.56 4.95 -9.15
C VAL A 89 9.52 4.51 -10.17
N VAL A 90 9.73 3.34 -10.77
CA VAL A 90 8.72 2.64 -11.57
C VAL A 90 7.90 1.77 -10.62
N THR A 91 6.62 2.05 -10.53
CA THR A 91 5.63 1.40 -9.65
C THR A 91 4.40 1.00 -10.46
N ASP A 92 3.48 0.25 -9.86
CA ASP A 92 2.20 -0.07 -10.49
C ASP A 92 1.38 1.18 -10.84
N ALA A 93 0.47 1.01 -11.81
CA ALA A 93 -0.38 2.08 -12.32
C ALA A 93 -1.20 2.74 -11.20
N GLY A 94 -1.44 4.05 -11.29
CA GLY A 94 -2.18 4.79 -10.27
C GLY A 94 -1.35 5.23 -9.06
N ALA A 95 -0.21 4.60 -8.74
CA ALA A 95 0.61 4.97 -7.60
C ALA A 95 1.16 6.42 -7.66
N GLY A 96 1.38 6.97 -8.85
CA GLY A 96 1.79 8.36 -9.03
C GLY A 96 0.75 9.38 -8.56
N ILE A 97 -0.55 9.09 -8.75
CA ILE A 97 -1.65 9.93 -8.25
C ILE A 97 -1.66 9.93 -6.73
N ILE A 98 -1.41 8.77 -6.12
CA ILE A 98 -1.30 8.61 -4.66
C ILE A 98 -0.13 9.41 -4.10
N ALA A 99 1.04 9.30 -4.74
CA ALA A 99 2.22 10.05 -4.32
C ALA A 99 2.01 11.56 -4.41
N ARG A 100 1.32 12.04 -5.45
CA ARG A 100 0.94 13.45 -5.59
C ARG A 100 -0.03 13.88 -4.50
N ALA A 101 -1.10 13.12 -4.27
CA ALA A 101 -2.06 13.40 -3.21
C ALA A 101 -1.42 13.38 -1.81
N ALA A 102 -0.42 12.52 -1.61
CA ALA A 102 0.35 12.45 -0.37
C ALA A 102 1.19 13.71 -0.18
N LYS A 103 1.85 14.17 -1.25
CA LYS A 103 2.64 15.40 -1.23
C LYS A 103 1.80 16.63 -0.92
N GLU A 104 0.61 16.75 -1.53
CA GLU A 104 -0.32 17.86 -1.28
C GLU A 104 -0.80 17.92 0.18
N ARG A 105 -0.83 16.78 0.88
CA ARG A 105 -1.26 16.66 2.29
C ARG A 105 -0.11 16.55 3.28
N GLY A 106 1.14 16.61 2.84
CA GLY A 106 2.31 16.43 3.70
C GLY A 106 2.45 15.01 4.27
N THR A 107 1.80 14.02 3.67
CA THR A 107 1.89 12.61 4.08
C THR A 107 3.21 12.01 3.57
N SER A 108 3.93 11.30 4.44
CA SER A 108 5.17 10.63 4.05
C SER A 108 4.93 9.46 3.10
N VAL A 109 5.67 9.40 2.00
CA VAL A 109 5.67 8.29 1.04
C VAL A 109 6.95 7.48 1.22
N ILE A 110 6.79 6.17 1.43
CA ILE A 110 7.87 5.20 1.62
C ILE A 110 7.80 4.20 0.49
N VAL A 111 8.92 4.00 -0.20
CA VAL A 111 9.01 3.04 -1.32
C VAL A 111 9.89 1.86 -0.88
N LEU A 112 9.38 0.64 -1.08
CA LEU A 112 10.11 -0.59 -0.82
C LEU A 112 10.64 -1.17 -2.12
N SER A 113 11.97 -1.24 -2.24
CA SER A 113 12.67 -1.87 -3.35
C SER A 113 13.76 -2.82 -2.86
N GLY A 114 14.11 -3.79 -3.69
CA GLY A 114 15.31 -4.61 -3.49
C GLY A 114 16.50 -3.92 -4.17
N VAL A 115 17.71 -4.12 -3.63
CA VAL A 115 18.94 -3.50 -4.18
C VAL A 115 19.19 -3.92 -5.63
N TYR A 116 18.77 -5.12 -6.04
CA TYR A 116 18.87 -5.62 -7.41
C TYR A 116 17.91 -4.96 -8.42
N LYS A 117 17.02 -4.06 -7.98
CA LYS A 117 16.06 -3.33 -8.83
C LYS A 117 16.53 -1.91 -9.17
N LEU A 118 17.73 -1.55 -8.73
CA LEU A 118 18.41 -0.30 -9.04
C LEU A 118 19.00 -0.34 -10.45
#